data_AF-A0A920QFT7-F1
#
_entry.id   AF-A0A920QFT7-F1
#
_cell.length_a   1.000
_cell.length_b   1.000
_cell.length_c   1.000
_cell.angle_alpha   90.00
_cell.angle_beta   90.00
_cell.angle_gamma   90.00
#
_symmetry.space_group_name_H-M   'P 1'
#
loop_
_entity.id
_entity.type
_entity.pdbx_description
1 polymer ?
#
loop_
_entity_poly.entity_id
_entity_poly.type
_entity_poly.pdbx_seq_one_letter_code
_entity_poly.pdbx_strand_id
1 'polypeptide(L)'
;MVWYISARTPLNEESQMLGWTQTIALISIIILNLLFVIKNPKRKLGEDSVILNRFAAYLTRSFFWAVFIVGCFYIVISFLRVEDFLEPLFGDVIAVELGRSVFRGTYIHYPIVVLSFVIAYFLRGLGFTWLALLVGVAEFQIVNLRFFYSYEQAFMGDLVRMWYAALFFFASSYALVTEGHVRVDVLYSKFKLRTKAISKAVGCLLLGIPLLGDPHDRNVVQRKQP
;
A
#
# COMPACT_ATOMS: atom_id res chain seq x y z
N MET A 1 17.58 -4.94 31.62
CA MET A 1 16.44 -5.04 32.56
C MET A 1 15.60 -3.76 32.47
N VAL A 2 14.94 -3.50 31.33
CA VAL A 2 14.17 -2.25 31.07
C VAL A 2 12.90 -2.62 30.28
N TRP A 3 12.05 -3.48 30.85
CA TRP A 3 10.80 -3.92 30.19
C TRP A 3 9.58 -3.89 31.12
N TYR A 4 9.58 -3.05 32.17
CA TYR A 4 8.41 -2.95 33.04
C TYR A 4 8.20 -1.53 33.60
N ILE A 5 8.01 -0.55 32.72
CA ILE A 5 7.34 0.70 33.14
C ILE A 5 5.85 0.47 32.92
N SER A 6 5.23 -0.09 33.95
CA SER A 6 3.78 -0.11 34.12
C SER A 6 3.25 1.32 34.00
N ALA A 7 2.21 1.53 33.19
CA ALA A 7 1.46 2.77 33.07
C ALA A 7 0.87 3.14 34.46
N ARG A 8 1.58 3.98 35.22
CA ARG A 8 1.15 4.45 36.55
C ARG A 8 0.59 5.87 36.55
N THR A 9 0.39 6.47 35.38
CA THR A 9 -0.35 7.73 35.24
C THR A 9 -1.78 7.42 34.80
N PRO A 10 -2.83 7.99 35.46
CA PRO A 10 -4.19 7.87 34.95
C PRO A 10 -4.24 8.40 33.51
N LEU A 11 -4.90 7.65 32.62
CA LEU A 11 -5.05 8.04 31.22
C LEU A 11 -5.75 9.39 31.13
N ASN A 12 -5.19 10.31 30.35
CA ASN A 12 -5.79 11.61 30.10
C ASN A 12 -7.16 11.42 29.43
N GLU A 13 -8.17 12.25 29.75
CA GLU A 13 -9.55 12.06 29.25
C GLU A 13 -9.62 12.00 27.71
N GLU A 14 -8.80 12.82 27.03
CA GLU A 14 -8.67 12.82 25.57
C GLU A 14 -8.13 11.49 25.03
N SER A 15 -7.12 10.91 25.69
CA SER A 15 -6.56 9.61 25.30
C SER A 15 -7.55 8.47 25.51
N GLN A 16 -8.41 8.56 26.54
CA GLN A 16 -9.49 7.60 26.76
C GLN A 16 -10.56 7.72 25.68
N MET A 17 -10.94 8.94 25.31
CA MET A 17 -11.92 9.18 24.25
C MET A 17 -11.43 8.64 22.90
N LEU A 18 -10.17 8.91 22.53
CA LEU A 18 -9.55 8.36 21.33
C LEU A 18 -9.52 6.82 21.37
N GLY A 19 -9.16 6.22 22.50
CA GLY A 19 -9.17 4.76 22.68
C GLY A 19 -10.56 4.13 22.48
N TRP A 20 -11.61 4.75 23.02
CA TRP A 20 -12.99 4.31 22.83
C TRP A 20 -13.44 4.46 21.39
N THR A 21 -13.13 5.59 20.73
CA THR A 21 -13.49 5.78 19.31
C THR A 21 -12.83 4.73 18.42
N GLN A 22 -11.54 4.41 18.65
CA GLN A 22 -10.83 3.37 17.91
C GLN A 22 -11.45 1.98 18.14
N THR A 23 -11.81 1.66 19.38
CA THR A 23 -12.39 0.36 19.74
C THR A 23 -13.78 0.18 19.13
N ILE A 24 -14.62 1.21 19.18
CA ILE A 24 -15.94 1.22 18.55
C ILE A 24 -15.80 1.08 17.02
N ALA A 25 -14.87 1.79 16.40
CA ALA A 25 -14.61 1.69 14.98
C ALA A 25 -14.22 0.25 14.58
N LEU A 26 -13.32 -0.40 15.32
CA LEU A 26 -12.92 -1.79 15.04
C LEU A 26 -14.08 -2.78 15.19
N ILE A 27 -14.85 -2.68 16.28
CA ILE A 27 -16.02 -3.54 16.52
C ILE A 27 -17.06 -3.34 15.42
N SER A 28 -17.29 -2.10 14.97
CA SER A 28 -18.25 -1.80 13.92
C SER A 28 -17.89 -2.46 12.58
N ILE A 29 -16.60 -2.52 12.22
CA ILE A 29 -16.12 -3.19 11.00
C ILE A 29 -16.39 -4.70 11.07
N ILE A 30 -16.18 -5.33 12.22
CA ILE A 30 -16.45 -6.76 12.43
C ILE A 30 -17.96 -7.04 12.31
N ILE A 31 -18.79 -6.22 12.97
CA ILE A 31 -20.25 -6.35 12.92
C ILE A 31 -20.77 -6.18 11.49
N LEU A 32 -20.29 -5.17 10.76
CA LEU A 32 -20.69 -4.93 9.37
C LEU A 32 -20.35 -6.13 8.47
N ASN A 33 -19.18 -6.74 8.63
CA ASN A 33 -18.82 -7.94 7.90
C ASN A 33 -19.73 -9.13 8.25
N LEU A 34 -20.02 -9.34 9.53
CA LEU A 34 -20.95 -10.39 9.98
C LEU A 34 -22.35 -10.18 9.40
N LEU A 35 -22.89 -8.96 9.47
CA LEU A 35 -24.19 -8.61 8.91
C LEU A 35 -24.21 -8.81 7.39
N PHE A 36 -23.14 -8.45 6.69
CA PHE A 36 -23.03 -8.64 5.24
C PHE A 36 -23.07 -10.13 4.85
N VAL A 37 -22.40 -10.99 5.61
CA VAL A 37 -22.40 -12.45 5.39
C VAL A 37 -23.77 -13.05 5.69
N ILE A 38 -24.38 -12.72 6.84
CA ILE A 38 -25.69 -13.25 7.25
C ILE A 38 -26.78 -12.82 6.25
N LYS A 39 -26.70 -11.61 5.70
CA LYS A 39 -27.67 -11.07 4.74
C LYS A 39 -27.59 -11.76 3.35
N ASN A 40 -26.48 -12.42 3.01
CA ASN A 40 -26.27 -13.05 1.71
C ASN A 40 -25.96 -14.57 1.80
N PRO A 41 -26.84 -15.40 2.39
CA PRO A 41 -26.52 -16.79 2.71
C PRO A 41 -26.41 -17.71 1.48
N LYS A 42 -26.91 -17.29 0.31
CA LYS A 42 -26.86 -18.08 -0.94
C LYS A 42 -25.62 -17.80 -1.79
N ARG A 43 -24.75 -16.87 -1.37
CA ARG A 43 -23.59 -16.43 -2.14
C ARG A 43 -22.50 -17.50 -2.12
N LYS A 44 -21.93 -17.81 -3.27
CA LYS A 44 -20.84 -18.79 -3.39
C LYS A 44 -19.50 -18.10 -3.15
N LEU A 45 -18.56 -18.81 -2.53
CA LEU A 45 -17.18 -18.34 -2.28
C LEU A 45 -16.47 -17.81 -3.55
N GLY A 46 -16.82 -18.34 -4.74
CA GLY A 46 -16.28 -17.85 -6.01
C GLY A 46 -16.74 -16.42 -6.36
N GLU A 47 -17.96 -16.04 -6.02
CA GLU A 47 -18.46 -14.67 -6.26
C GLU A 47 -17.80 -13.66 -5.32
N ASP A 48 -17.57 -14.06 -4.06
CA ASP A 48 -16.85 -13.24 -3.08
C ASP A 48 -15.39 -13.03 -3.48
N SER A 49 -14.73 -14.05 -4.04
CA SER A 49 -13.37 -13.93 -4.58
C SER A 49 -13.29 -12.86 -5.68
N VAL A 50 -14.27 -12.79 -6.58
CA VAL A 50 -14.31 -11.76 -7.64
C VAL A 50 -14.51 -10.36 -7.06
N ILE A 51 -15.30 -10.20 -5.99
CA ILE A 51 -15.48 -8.91 -5.32
C ILE A 51 -14.20 -8.49 -4.60
N LEU A 52 -13.58 -9.39 -3.86
CA LEU A 52 -12.32 -9.14 -3.16
C LEU A 52 -11.18 -8.82 -4.14
N ASN A 53 -11.11 -9.52 -5.28
CA ASN A 53 -10.12 -9.22 -6.30
C ASN A 53 -10.34 -7.83 -6.92
N ARG A 54 -11.59 -7.44 -7.21
CA ARG A 54 -11.92 -6.08 -7.69
C ARG A 54 -11.58 -5.01 -6.65
N PHE A 55 -11.84 -5.29 -5.36
CA PHE A 55 -11.49 -4.41 -4.26
C PHE A 55 -9.98 -4.25 -4.12
N ALA A 56 -9.23 -5.35 -4.13
CA ALA A 56 -7.77 -5.34 -4.11
C ALA A 56 -7.19 -4.57 -5.30
N ALA A 57 -7.71 -4.77 -6.52
CA ALA A 57 -7.31 -4.01 -7.69
C ALA A 57 -7.58 -2.50 -7.55
N TYR A 58 -8.72 -2.11 -6.96
CA TYR A 58 -8.99 -0.71 -6.64
C TYR A 58 -8.02 -0.15 -5.60
N LEU A 59 -7.75 -0.90 -4.54
CA LEU A 59 -6.84 -0.50 -3.47
C LEU A 59 -5.40 -0.30 -4.01
N THR A 60 -4.91 -1.22 -4.82
CA THR A 60 -3.60 -1.13 -5.48
C THR A 60 -3.49 0.12 -6.37
N ARG A 61 -4.52 0.43 -7.16
CA ARG A 61 -4.55 1.67 -7.96
C ARG A 61 -4.57 2.93 -7.08
N SER A 62 -5.32 2.91 -5.99
CA SER A 62 -5.42 4.03 -5.05
C SER A 62 -4.08 4.33 -4.40
N PHE A 63 -3.38 3.29 -3.93
CA PHE A 63 -2.03 3.44 -3.39
C PHE A 63 -1.03 3.89 -4.44
N PHE A 64 -1.14 3.43 -5.69
CA PHE A 64 -0.28 3.93 -6.78
C PHE A 64 -0.43 5.45 -6.95
N TRP A 65 -1.67 5.94 -7.08
CA TRP A 65 -1.93 7.38 -7.22
C TRP A 65 -1.54 8.16 -5.97
N ALA A 66 -1.67 7.57 -4.77
CA ALA A 66 -1.23 8.19 -3.52
C ALA A 66 0.28 8.38 -3.52
N VAL A 67 1.05 7.31 -3.75
CA VAL A 67 2.52 7.36 -3.79
C VAL A 67 3.04 8.31 -4.87
N PHE A 68 2.42 8.29 -6.05
CA PHE A 68 2.81 9.17 -7.14
C PHE A 68 2.60 10.64 -6.80
N ILE A 69 1.38 11.03 -6.43
CA ILE A 69 1.06 12.44 -6.18
C ILE A 69 1.78 12.94 -4.93
N VAL A 70 1.80 12.15 -3.84
CA VAL A 70 2.57 12.50 -2.64
C VAL A 70 4.05 12.69 -2.96
N GLY A 71 4.64 11.81 -3.78
CA GLY A 71 6.03 11.95 -4.23
C GLY A 71 6.27 13.25 -5.01
N CYS A 72 5.40 13.58 -5.97
CA CYS A 72 5.50 14.83 -6.72
C CYS A 72 5.45 16.06 -5.80
N PHE A 73 4.49 16.11 -4.87
CA PHE A 73 4.38 17.22 -3.92
C PHE A 73 5.57 17.26 -2.95
N TYR A 74 6.09 16.09 -2.54
CA TYR A 74 7.28 16.02 -1.68
C TYR A 74 8.50 16.66 -2.35
N ILE A 75 8.74 16.42 -3.64
CA ILE A 75 9.83 17.06 -4.40
C ILE A 75 9.62 18.58 -4.43
N VAL A 76 8.44 19.04 -4.81
CA VAL A 76 8.16 20.48 -4.95
C VAL A 76 8.38 21.20 -3.63
N ILE A 77 7.82 20.69 -2.53
CA ILE A 77 7.96 21.31 -1.22
C ILE A 77 9.41 21.24 -0.72
N SER A 78 10.09 20.12 -0.96
CA SER A 78 11.49 19.97 -0.54
C SER A 78 12.42 20.88 -1.33
N PHE A 79 12.17 21.06 -2.62
CA PHE A 79 12.91 21.99 -3.47
C PHE A 79 12.70 23.44 -3.03
N LEU A 80 11.44 23.87 -2.87
CA LEU A 80 11.12 25.21 -2.39
C LEU A 80 11.74 25.51 -1.02
N ARG A 81 11.85 24.48 -0.18
CA ARG A 81 12.50 24.59 1.13
C ARG A 81 14.01 24.74 1.02
N VAL A 82 14.69 23.99 0.15
CA VAL A 82 16.15 24.01 0.02
C VAL A 82 16.63 25.32 -0.62
N GLU A 83 15.85 25.88 -1.53
CA GLU A 83 16.15 27.15 -2.21
C GLU A 83 15.59 28.38 -1.47
N ASP A 84 15.10 28.22 -0.23
CA ASP A 84 14.50 29.28 0.60
C ASP A 84 13.37 30.08 -0.08
N PHE A 85 12.71 29.49 -1.08
CA PHE A 85 11.57 30.11 -1.79
C PHE A 85 10.24 30.01 -1.03
N LEU A 86 10.20 29.32 0.12
CA LEU A 86 8.98 29.23 0.91
C LEU A 86 8.56 30.56 1.55
N GLU A 87 9.50 31.34 2.08
CA GLU A 87 9.19 32.62 2.74
C GLU A 87 8.61 33.64 1.75
N PRO A 88 9.19 33.86 0.54
CA PRO A 88 8.63 34.78 -0.44
C PRO A 88 7.25 34.36 -0.98
N LEU A 89 6.94 33.07 -1.05
CA LEU A 89 5.70 32.56 -1.65
C LEU A 89 4.54 32.44 -0.65
N PHE A 90 4.83 32.05 0.59
CA PHE A 90 3.80 31.70 1.57
C PHE A 90 3.88 32.53 2.87
N GLY A 91 4.91 33.35 3.03
CA GLY A 91 5.18 34.14 4.24
C GLY A 91 5.83 33.32 5.37
N ASP A 92 6.44 34.02 6.32
CA ASP A 92 7.33 33.47 7.35
C ASP A 92 6.65 32.38 8.21
N VAL A 93 5.40 32.61 8.60
CA VAL A 93 4.66 31.69 9.49
C VAL A 93 4.42 30.34 8.81
N ILE A 94 3.91 30.35 7.57
CA ILE A 94 3.59 29.13 6.83
C ILE A 94 4.89 28.44 6.36
N ALA A 95 5.93 29.19 6.01
CA ALA A 95 7.23 28.63 5.65
C ALA A 95 7.84 27.80 6.80
N VAL A 96 7.79 28.32 8.03
CA VAL A 96 8.25 27.61 9.23
C VAL A 96 7.40 26.35 9.49
N GLU A 97 6.07 26.45 9.34
CA GLU A 97 5.18 25.31 9.53
C GLU A 97 5.38 24.22 8.47
N LEU A 98 5.56 24.57 7.20
CA LEU A 98 5.85 23.63 6.10
C LEU A 98 7.19 22.90 6.27
N GLY A 99 8.14 23.51 6.99
CA GLY A 99 9.38 22.88 7.42
C GLY A 99 9.16 21.71 8.39
N ARG A 100 8.09 21.75 9.20
CA ARG A 100 7.76 20.71 10.18
C ARG A 100 7.12 19.49 9.49
N SER A 101 7.71 18.31 9.72
CA SER A 101 7.23 17.05 9.15
C SER A 101 5.77 16.74 9.51
N VAL A 102 5.35 17.06 10.74
CA VAL A 102 3.98 16.83 11.23
C VAL A 102 2.95 17.66 10.48
N PHE A 103 3.22 18.95 10.26
CA PHE A 103 2.32 19.84 9.56
C PHE A 103 2.18 19.44 8.10
N ARG A 104 3.31 19.20 7.42
CA ARG A 104 3.33 18.74 6.04
C ARG A 104 2.62 17.39 5.86
N GLY A 105 2.80 16.46 6.79
CA GLY A 105 2.09 15.18 6.79
C GLY A 105 0.57 15.37 6.92
N THR A 106 0.16 16.19 7.89
CA THR A 106 -1.25 16.34 8.26
C THR A 106 -2.05 17.13 7.23
N TYR A 107 -1.54 18.29 6.81
CA TYR A 107 -2.29 19.24 5.98
C TYR A 107 -2.06 19.09 4.49
N ILE A 108 -0.95 18.48 4.09
CA ILE A 108 -0.64 18.30 2.66
C ILE A 108 -0.80 16.83 2.29
N HIS A 109 -0.13 15.92 2.99
CA HIS A 109 -0.05 14.54 2.51
C HIS A 109 -1.36 13.79 2.71
N TYR A 110 -2.02 13.88 3.88
CA TYR A 110 -3.30 13.16 4.08
C TYR A 110 -4.42 13.61 3.14
N PRO A 111 -4.67 14.92 2.91
CA PRO A 111 -5.68 15.35 1.95
C PRO A 111 -5.38 14.90 0.52
N ILE A 112 -4.11 14.94 0.12
CA ILE A 112 -3.66 14.43 -1.18
C ILE A 112 -3.93 12.93 -1.29
N VAL A 113 -3.64 12.14 -0.26
CA VAL A 113 -3.94 10.69 -0.25
C VAL A 113 -5.43 10.46 -0.45
N VAL A 114 -6.30 11.20 0.24
CA VAL A 114 -7.76 11.09 0.05
C VAL A 114 -8.14 11.42 -1.39
N LEU A 115 -7.59 12.50 -1.96
CA LEU A 115 -7.81 12.86 -3.36
C LEU A 115 -7.33 11.76 -4.32
N SER A 116 -6.19 11.12 -4.06
CA SER A 116 -5.68 10.01 -4.85
C SER A 116 -6.62 8.80 -4.88
N PHE A 117 -7.31 8.50 -3.78
CA PHE A 117 -8.33 7.44 -3.73
C PHE A 117 -9.55 7.78 -4.59
N VAL A 118 -9.93 9.07 -4.63
CA VAL A 118 -10.99 9.57 -5.51
C VAL A 118 -10.56 9.49 -6.97
N ILE A 119 -9.34 9.93 -7.31
CA ILE A 119 -8.79 9.85 -8.67
C ILE A 119 -8.74 8.39 -9.16
N ALA A 120 -8.27 7.47 -8.33
CA ALA A 120 -8.18 6.05 -8.65
C ALA A 120 -9.55 5.38 -8.85
N TYR A 121 -10.63 5.97 -8.34
CA TYR A 121 -11.98 5.52 -8.61
C TYR A 121 -12.39 5.79 -10.07
N PHE A 122 -12.01 6.96 -10.59
CA PHE A 122 -12.32 7.37 -11.96
C PHE A 122 -11.35 6.80 -12.99
N LEU A 123 -10.05 6.77 -12.69
CA LEU A 123 -9.01 6.31 -13.61
C LEU A 123 -8.76 4.80 -13.46
N ARG A 124 -9.37 4.00 -14.36
CA ARG A 124 -9.35 2.54 -14.25
C ARG A 124 -8.08 1.83 -14.75
N GLY A 125 -7.09 2.56 -15.27
CA GLY A 125 -5.85 1.99 -15.80
C GLY A 125 -4.83 1.57 -14.74
N LEU A 126 -4.06 0.50 -15.01
CA LEU A 126 -2.93 0.09 -14.16
C LEU A 126 -1.68 0.90 -14.53
N GLY A 127 -1.20 1.71 -13.57
CA GLY A 127 -0.01 2.53 -13.70
C GLY A 127 1.30 1.86 -13.24
N PHE A 128 1.29 0.60 -12.83
CA PHE A 128 2.44 -0.03 -12.17
C PHE A 128 3.75 0.06 -12.98
N THR A 129 3.70 -0.18 -14.28
CA THR A 129 4.86 -0.05 -15.18
C THR A 129 5.42 1.38 -15.20
N TRP A 130 4.55 2.38 -15.06
CA TRP A 130 4.94 3.78 -15.02
C TRP A 130 5.67 4.14 -13.72
N LEU A 131 5.35 3.48 -12.59
CA LEU A 131 6.08 3.71 -11.35
C LEU A 131 7.55 3.28 -11.46
N ALA A 132 7.82 2.15 -12.13
CA ALA A 132 9.17 1.65 -12.33
C ALA A 132 9.99 2.61 -13.22
N LEU A 133 9.35 3.14 -14.27
CA LEU A 133 9.94 4.17 -15.12
C LEU A 133 10.25 5.44 -14.33
N LEU A 134 9.34 5.90 -13.47
CA LEU A 134 9.55 7.09 -12.63
C LEU A 134 10.76 6.95 -11.71
N VAL A 135 10.94 5.79 -11.08
CA VAL A 135 12.13 5.52 -10.25
C VAL A 135 13.40 5.53 -11.08
N GLY A 136 13.39 4.89 -12.26
CA GLY A 136 14.55 4.91 -13.17
C GLY A 136 14.90 6.33 -13.65
N VAL A 137 13.90 7.14 -13.98
CA VAL A 137 14.08 8.55 -14.36
C VAL A 137 14.62 9.37 -13.20
N ALA A 138 14.11 9.17 -11.98
CA ALA A 138 14.60 9.87 -10.79
C ALA A 138 16.06 9.54 -10.48
N GLU A 139 16.45 8.27 -10.52
CA GLU A 139 17.84 7.84 -10.36
C GLU A 139 18.75 8.43 -11.45
N PHE A 140 18.30 8.39 -12.71
CA PHE A 140 19.02 9.03 -13.81
C PHE A 140 19.20 10.53 -13.56
N GLN A 141 18.15 11.23 -13.10
CA GLN A 141 18.23 12.66 -12.80
C GLN A 141 19.23 12.95 -11.68
N ILE A 142 19.24 12.15 -10.61
CA ILE A 142 20.21 12.28 -9.49
C ILE A 142 21.64 12.11 -10.00
N VAL A 143 21.87 11.11 -10.85
CA VAL A 143 23.19 10.86 -11.47
C VAL A 143 23.62 12.04 -12.33
N ASN A 144 22.73 12.59 -13.18
CA ASN A 144 23.06 13.76 -14.00
C ASN A 144 23.39 14.99 -13.16
N LEU A 145 22.59 15.30 -12.13
CA LEU A 145 22.85 16.44 -11.24
C LEU A 145 24.17 16.29 -10.49
N ARG A 146 24.49 15.08 -10.04
CA ARG A 146 25.75 14.79 -9.36
C ARG A 146 26.96 14.95 -10.30
N PHE A 147 26.91 14.41 -11.51
CA PHE A 147 28.08 14.37 -12.40
C PHE A 147 28.29 15.66 -13.20
N PHE A 148 27.23 16.30 -13.69
CA PHE A 148 27.35 17.51 -14.51
C PHE A 148 27.33 18.80 -13.69
N TYR A 149 26.51 18.84 -12.64
CA TYR A 149 26.26 20.05 -11.85
C TYR A 149 26.91 20.02 -10.47
N SER A 150 27.53 18.90 -10.06
CA SER A 150 28.05 18.68 -8.70
C SER A 150 27.02 19.01 -7.61
N TYR A 151 25.73 18.83 -7.93
CA TYR A 151 24.62 19.21 -7.08
C TYR A 151 24.00 17.97 -6.45
N GLU A 152 24.00 17.91 -5.13
CA GLU A 152 23.49 16.77 -4.36
C GLU A 152 22.54 17.26 -3.27
N GLN A 153 21.28 16.84 -3.36
CA GLN A 153 20.25 17.15 -2.37
C GLN A 153 19.79 15.86 -1.67
N ALA A 154 19.69 15.91 -0.34
CA ALA A 154 19.26 14.77 0.46
C ALA A 154 17.84 14.30 0.12
N PHE A 155 16.91 15.22 -0.18
CA PHE A 155 15.51 14.87 -0.44
C PHE A 155 15.31 14.06 -1.72
N MET A 156 16.23 14.15 -2.69
CA MET A 156 16.13 13.38 -3.92
C MET A 156 16.31 11.88 -3.64
N GLY A 157 17.27 11.55 -2.77
CA GLY A 157 17.47 10.17 -2.31
C GLY A 157 16.33 9.66 -1.44
N ASP A 158 15.76 10.52 -0.59
CA ASP A 158 14.59 10.17 0.23
C ASP A 158 13.37 9.83 -0.63
N LEU A 159 13.10 10.62 -1.66
CA LEU A 159 12.02 10.36 -2.62
C LEU A 159 12.19 9.00 -3.29
N VAL A 160 13.37 8.72 -3.84
CA VAL A 160 13.61 7.47 -4.56
C VAL A 160 13.44 6.27 -3.65
N ARG A 161 13.88 6.38 -2.39
CA ARG A 161 13.67 5.32 -1.38
C ARG A 161 12.18 5.08 -1.13
N MET A 162 11.36 6.13 -1.04
CA MET A 162 9.90 5.99 -0.87
C MET A 162 9.24 5.31 -2.08
N TRP A 163 9.60 5.72 -3.30
CA TRP A 163 9.07 5.10 -4.52
C TRP A 163 9.56 3.67 -4.72
N TYR A 164 10.81 3.36 -4.38
CA TYR A 164 11.35 2.01 -4.40
C TYR A 164 10.61 1.09 -3.42
N ALA A 165 10.32 1.56 -2.20
CA ALA A 165 9.53 0.82 -1.23
C ALA A 165 8.13 0.50 -1.77
N ALA A 166 7.47 1.49 -2.41
CA ALA A 166 6.17 1.27 -3.04
C ALA A 166 6.24 0.26 -4.19
N LEU A 167 7.27 0.34 -5.05
CA LEU A 167 7.51 -0.64 -6.11
C LEU A 167 7.65 -2.05 -5.55
N PHE A 168 8.41 -2.22 -4.47
CA PHE A 168 8.57 -3.51 -3.80
C PHE A 168 7.23 -4.07 -3.31
N PHE A 169 6.38 -3.25 -2.68
CA PHE A 169 5.05 -3.68 -2.23
C PHE A 169 4.13 -4.07 -3.40
N PHE A 170 4.14 -3.30 -4.48
CA PHE A 170 3.34 -3.64 -5.66
C PHE A 170 3.86 -4.88 -6.38
N ALA A 171 5.18 -5.05 -6.50
CA ALA A 171 5.78 -6.26 -7.05
C ALA A 171 5.46 -7.49 -6.21
N SER A 172 5.48 -7.37 -4.87
CA SER A 172 5.07 -8.43 -3.95
C SER A 172 3.60 -8.81 -4.14
N SER A 173 2.70 -7.83 -4.20
CA SER A 173 1.28 -8.07 -4.49
C SER A 173 1.05 -8.68 -5.87
N TYR A 174 1.81 -8.28 -6.88
CA TYR A 174 1.71 -8.84 -8.23
C TYR A 174 2.19 -10.30 -8.25
N ALA A 175 3.34 -10.58 -7.64
CA ALA A 175 3.87 -11.94 -7.50
C ALA A 175 2.91 -12.87 -6.75
N LEU A 176 2.16 -12.34 -5.76
CA LEU A 176 1.10 -13.05 -5.05
C LEU A 176 -0.02 -13.51 -5.98
N VAL A 177 -0.46 -12.62 -6.88
CA VAL A 177 -1.56 -12.87 -7.82
C VAL A 177 -1.14 -13.79 -8.97
N THR A 178 0.07 -13.62 -9.49
CA THR A 178 0.57 -14.42 -10.63
C THR A 178 1.22 -15.75 -10.21
N GLU A 179 1.17 -16.10 -8.92
CA GLU A 179 1.74 -17.33 -8.35
C GLU A 179 3.20 -17.60 -8.82
N GLY A 180 4.00 -16.55 -8.98
CA GLY A 180 5.34 -16.60 -9.59
C GLY A 180 6.44 -17.25 -8.74
N HIS A 181 6.08 -18.00 -7.69
CA HIS A 181 7.02 -18.60 -6.75
C HIS A 181 7.48 -19.97 -7.24
N VAL A 182 8.80 -20.20 -7.29
CA VAL A 182 9.41 -21.50 -7.62
C VAL A 182 9.03 -22.50 -6.53
N ARG A 183 8.23 -23.50 -6.91
CA ARG A 183 7.60 -24.45 -5.99
C ARG A 183 8.57 -25.58 -5.65
N VAL A 184 8.56 -26.03 -4.40
CA VAL A 184 9.10 -27.34 -4.02
C VAL A 184 8.00 -28.38 -4.28
N ASP A 185 7.73 -28.65 -5.56
CA ASP A 185 6.63 -29.53 -6.03
C ASP A 185 6.79 -31.01 -5.60
N VAL A 186 7.89 -31.39 -4.94
CA VAL A 186 8.15 -32.77 -4.50
C VAL A 186 7.24 -33.22 -3.34
N LEU A 187 6.90 -32.33 -2.40
CA LEU A 187 6.12 -32.70 -1.21
C LEU A 187 4.60 -32.80 -1.48
N TYR A 188 4.09 -32.04 -2.45
CA TYR A 188 2.64 -31.94 -2.71
C TYR A 188 2.09 -33.00 -3.66
N SER A 189 2.94 -33.75 -4.38
CA SER A 189 2.51 -34.80 -5.31
C SER A 189 1.77 -35.95 -4.63
N LYS A 190 2.02 -36.18 -3.33
CA LYS A 190 1.42 -37.28 -2.54
C LYS A 190 0.18 -36.86 -1.72
N PHE A 191 -0.20 -35.58 -1.71
CA PHE A 191 -1.31 -35.10 -0.88
C PHE A 191 -2.67 -35.21 -1.58
N LYS A 192 -3.69 -35.64 -0.81
CA LYS A 192 -5.09 -35.65 -1.23
C LYS A 192 -5.59 -34.21 -1.47
N LEU A 193 -6.57 -34.05 -2.37
CA LEU A 193 -7.13 -32.75 -2.78
C LEU A 193 -7.57 -31.87 -1.59
N ARG A 194 -8.16 -32.48 -0.54
CA ARG A 194 -8.60 -31.78 0.67
C ARG A 194 -7.42 -31.26 1.51
N THR A 195 -6.37 -32.05 1.68
CA THR A 195 -5.16 -31.64 2.43
C THR A 195 -4.40 -30.55 1.70
N LYS A 196 -4.37 -30.61 0.36
CA LYS A 196 -3.81 -29.55 -0.49
C LYS A 196 -4.57 -28.23 -0.30
N ALA A 197 -5.92 -28.27 -0.28
CA ALA A 197 -6.74 -27.07 -0.08
C ALA A 197 -6.60 -26.46 1.34
N ILE A 198 -6.52 -27.30 2.38
CA ILE A 198 -6.33 -26.83 3.77
C ILE A 198 -4.94 -26.22 3.94
N SER A 199 -3.89 -26.87 3.42
CA SER A 199 -2.52 -26.34 3.46
C SER A 199 -2.42 -24.98 2.75
N LYS A 200 -3.15 -24.79 1.63
CA LYS A 200 -3.27 -23.51 0.93
C LYS A 200 -3.94 -22.43 1.77
N ALA A 201 -5.08 -22.76 2.38
CA ALA A 201 -5.81 -21.81 3.23
C ALA A 201 -4.98 -21.39 4.46
N VAL A 202 -4.33 -22.35 5.11
CA VAL A 202 -3.46 -22.11 6.28
C VAL A 202 -2.20 -21.33 5.88
N GLY A 203 -1.57 -21.65 4.76
CA GLY A 203 -0.40 -20.93 4.25
C GLY A 203 -0.71 -19.47 3.90
N CYS A 204 -1.85 -19.24 3.22
CA CYS A 204 -2.32 -17.89 2.89
C CYS A 204 -2.67 -17.10 4.17
N LEU A 205 -3.32 -17.73 5.14
CA LEU A 205 -3.73 -17.08 6.40
C LEU A 205 -2.54 -16.76 7.32
N LEU A 206 -1.60 -17.69 7.49
CA LEU A 206 -0.50 -17.55 8.46
C LEU A 206 0.71 -16.80 7.92
N LEU A 207 1.04 -16.98 6.64
CA LEU A 207 2.27 -16.44 6.08
C LEU A 207 2.02 -15.30 5.09
N GLY A 208 0.78 -15.05 4.67
CA GLY A 208 0.48 -14.14 3.55
C GLY A 208 1.11 -14.59 2.23
N ILE A 209 1.67 -15.80 2.19
CA ILE A 209 2.33 -16.41 1.03
C ILE A 209 1.32 -17.37 0.38
N PRO A 210 1.10 -17.30 -0.94
CA PRO A 210 0.29 -18.28 -1.63
C PRO A 210 1.21 -19.49 -1.86
N LEU A 211 1.15 -20.46 -0.96
CA LEU A 211 1.81 -21.74 -1.17
C LEU A 211 1.06 -22.52 -2.26
N LEU A 212 1.58 -22.38 -3.50
CA LEU A 212 1.44 -23.24 -4.70
C LEU A 212 0.18 -23.17 -5.61
N GLY A 213 0.45 -23.06 -6.91
CA GLY A 213 -0.42 -23.49 -8.03
C GLY A 213 -0.24 -24.95 -8.44
N ASP A 214 -1.30 -25.57 -8.94
CA ASP A 214 -1.38 -26.95 -9.45
C ASP A 214 -1.44 -26.91 -11.00
N PRO A 215 -0.60 -27.64 -11.76
CA PRO A 215 -0.67 -27.64 -13.22
C PRO A 215 -1.95 -28.25 -13.80
N HIS A 216 -2.74 -28.99 -13.00
CA HIS A 216 -3.82 -29.83 -13.51
C HIS A 216 -5.14 -29.10 -13.80
N ASP A 217 -5.27 -27.81 -13.46
CA ASP A 217 -6.52 -27.03 -13.69
C ASP A 217 -6.48 -26.14 -14.96
N ARG A 218 -5.34 -26.11 -15.68
CA ARG A 218 -5.22 -25.31 -16.91
C ARG A 218 -6.07 -25.81 -18.08
N ASN A 219 -6.58 -27.04 -18.02
CA ASN A 219 -7.37 -27.64 -19.10
C ASN A 219 -8.88 -27.36 -19.00
N VAL A 220 -9.38 -26.83 -17.88
CA VAL A 220 -10.83 -26.60 -17.69
C VAL A 220 -11.23 -25.16 -18.01
N VAL A 221 -10.36 -24.18 -17.75
CA VAL A 221 -10.67 -22.76 -17.98
C VAL A 221 -10.55 -22.36 -19.46
N GLN A 222 -9.65 -22.98 -20.23
CA GLN A 222 -9.50 -22.69 -21.66
C GLN A 222 -10.64 -23.25 -22.54
N ARG A 223 -11.50 -24.15 -22.03
CA ARG A 223 -12.66 -24.66 -22.80
C ARG A 223 -13.91 -23.77 -22.73
N LYS A 224 -13.88 -22.66 -21.97
CA LYS A 224 -15.06 -21.81 -21.73
C LYS A 224 -14.85 -20.33 -22.06
N GLN A 225 -13.94 -20.01 -22.96
CA GLN A 225 -13.93 -18.70 -23.62
C GLN A 225 -14.13 -18.94 -25.12
N PRO A 226 -15.21 -18.43 -25.73
CA PRO A 226 -15.33 -18.37 -27.19
C PRO A 226 -14.29 -17.42 -27.78
#